data_AF-A0A497ICP0-F1
#
_entry.id   AF-A0A497ICP0-F1
#
_cell.length_a   1.000
_cell.length_b   1.000
_cell.length_c   1.000
_cell.angle_alpha   90.00
_cell.angle_beta   90.00
_cell.angle_gamma   90.00
#
_symmetry.space_group_name_H-M   'P 1'
#
loop_
_entity.id
_entity.type
_entity.pdbx_description
1 polymer ?
#
loop_
_entity_poly.entity_id
_entity_poly.type
_entity_poly.pdbx_seq_one_letter_code
_entity_poly.pdbx_strand_id
1 'polypeptide(L)'
;MVELKIPDMPFIKRKKGKGAAVSKEAKEEGETAEEELRRKIALYRRIIERYREIIEKAETKTVTELRSLIVPNDPVIIKLKDEILEEFRPYIFSKHFEAAARKAYEFVLEEVANEELPVDFWLEPRDIVELRAADEMDKAVLLCSLLRSMECDSAKVIVESNGERHVFVGFSVGKKYFLMDPAHRTIIDGRREDVLMKRFGGGNKQVYEFNDKEYDEIVGGE
;
A
#
# COMPACT_ATOMS: atom_id res chain seq x y z
N MET A 1 40.79 12.14 -39.38
CA MET A 1 41.28 10.79 -39.75
C MET A 1 42.55 10.54 -38.98
N VAL A 2 42.46 9.78 -37.90
CA VAL A 2 43.61 9.29 -37.13
C VAL A 2 43.36 7.79 -36.96
N GLU A 3 44.13 6.98 -37.67
CA GLU A 3 44.11 5.52 -37.53
C GLU A 3 44.82 5.13 -36.24
N LEU A 4 44.09 4.53 -35.30
CA LEU A 4 44.67 3.85 -34.14
C LEU A 4 44.87 2.37 -34.49
N LYS A 5 46.13 1.97 -34.64
CA LYS A 5 46.56 0.56 -34.75
C LYS A 5 46.44 -0.12 -33.39
N ILE A 6 45.61 -1.14 -33.31
CA ILE A 6 45.54 -2.05 -32.15
C ILE A 6 46.65 -3.10 -32.31
N PRO A 7 47.54 -3.31 -31.32
CA PRO A 7 48.54 -4.36 -31.39
C PRO A 7 47.95 -5.73 -31.08
N ASP A 8 48.42 -6.71 -31.85
CA ASP A 8 48.10 -8.13 -31.79
C ASP A 8 48.59 -8.74 -30.46
N MET A 9 47.68 -9.25 -29.63
CA MET A 9 48.04 -9.93 -28.37
C MET A 9 47.93 -11.44 -28.53
N PRO A 10 49.03 -12.20 -28.32
CA PRO A 10 49.01 -13.65 -28.42
C PRO A 10 48.51 -14.28 -27.10
N PHE A 11 47.84 -15.42 -27.22
CA PHE A 11 47.43 -16.37 -26.16
C PHE A 11 46.14 -16.09 -25.37
N ILE A 12 44.99 -16.29 -26.03
CA ILE A 12 43.80 -16.83 -25.34
C ILE A 12 43.79 -18.35 -25.53
N LYS A 13 44.35 -19.09 -24.55
CA LYS A 13 44.05 -20.52 -24.39
C LYS A 13 42.57 -20.63 -23.96
N ARG A 14 41.70 -21.01 -24.90
CA ARG A 14 40.33 -21.47 -24.60
C ARG A 14 40.39 -22.63 -23.61
N LYS A 15 40.12 -22.35 -22.33
CA LYS A 15 39.86 -23.38 -21.32
C LYS A 15 38.46 -23.95 -21.58
N LYS A 16 38.40 -25.07 -22.30
CA LYS A 16 37.20 -25.89 -22.42
C LYS A 16 36.88 -26.51 -21.06
N GLY A 17 35.64 -26.32 -20.61
CA GLY A 17 34.92 -27.28 -19.78
C GLY A 17 35.17 -27.21 -18.27
N LYS A 18 34.23 -26.60 -17.55
CA LYS A 18 33.68 -27.01 -16.23
C LYS A 18 32.57 -26.02 -15.82
N GLY A 19 31.43 -26.09 -16.52
CA GLY A 19 30.28 -25.21 -16.29
C GLY A 19 29.02 -25.91 -15.75
N ALA A 20 29.07 -27.22 -15.50
CA ALA A 20 27.87 -28.02 -15.18
C ALA A 20 27.77 -28.49 -13.72
N ALA A 21 28.85 -28.44 -12.94
CA ALA A 21 28.84 -28.89 -11.54
C ALA A 21 28.39 -27.78 -10.57
N VAL A 22 28.79 -26.53 -10.84
CA VAL A 22 28.46 -25.36 -10.00
C VAL A 22 26.96 -25.03 -10.01
N SER A 23 26.23 -25.44 -11.05
CA SER A 23 24.79 -25.18 -11.19
C SER A 23 23.87 -26.20 -10.49
N LYS A 24 24.41 -27.34 -10.04
CA LYS A 24 23.62 -28.38 -9.34
C LYS A 24 23.65 -28.19 -7.83
N GLU A 25 24.82 -27.95 -7.25
CA GLU A 25 24.98 -27.74 -5.80
C GLU A 25 24.24 -26.47 -5.34
N ALA A 26 24.31 -25.37 -6.11
CA ALA A 26 23.56 -24.15 -5.80
C ALA A 26 22.03 -24.29 -5.98
N LYS A 27 21.56 -25.27 -6.76
CA LYS A 27 20.12 -25.57 -6.91
C LYS A 27 19.60 -26.44 -5.77
N GLU A 28 20.34 -27.47 -5.38
CA GLU A 28 19.97 -28.34 -4.25
C GLU A 28 19.99 -27.57 -2.91
N GLU A 29 20.99 -26.70 -2.68
CA GLU A 29 21.02 -25.84 -1.49
C GLU A 29 19.86 -24.82 -1.46
N GLY A 30 19.49 -24.26 -2.62
CA GLY A 30 18.35 -23.34 -2.75
C GLY A 30 16.99 -24.00 -2.49
N GLU A 31 16.78 -25.21 -3.03
CA GLU A 31 15.56 -26.00 -2.80
C GLU A 31 15.41 -26.37 -1.32
N THR A 32 16.51 -26.69 -0.64
CA THR A 32 16.49 -27.05 0.80
C THR A 32 16.15 -25.86 1.69
N ALA A 33 16.65 -24.66 1.38
CA ALA A 33 16.38 -23.43 2.13
C ALA A 33 14.92 -22.95 1.95
N GLU A 34 14.38 -23.03 0.74
CA GLU A 34 12.99 -22.68 0.46
C GLU A 34 12.01 -23.60 1.19
N GLU A 35 12.29 -24.90 1.23
CA GLU A 35 11.51 -25.86 2.02
C GLU A 35 11.56 -25.55 3.53
N GLU A 36 12.72 -25.19 4.05
CA GLU A 36 12.86 -24.79 5.45
C GLU A 36 12.02 -23.55 5.78
N LEU A 37 12.08 -22.53 4.91
CA LEU A 37 11.26 -21.33 5.05
C LEU A 37 9.76 -21.65 4.99
N ARG A 38 9.33 -22.48 4.05
CA ARG A 38 7.92 -22.93 3.96
C ARG A 38 7.47 -23.64 5.23
N ARG A 39 8.31 -24.51 5.80
CA ARG A 39 8.03 -25.18 7.08
C ARG A 39 7.91 -24.18 8.23
N LYS A 40 8.81 -23.18 8.31
CA LYS A 40 8.77 -22.13 9.34
C LYS A 40 7.52 -21.25 9.21
N ILE A 41 7.18 -20.79 8.00
CA ILE A 41 5.98 -19.99 7.73
C ILE A 41 4.72 -20.77 8.13
N ALA A 42 4.63 -22.04 7.75
CA ALA A 42 3.50 -22.89 8.15
C ALA A 42 3.39 -23.04 9.67
N LEU A 43 4.52 -23.19 10.37
CA LEU A 43 4.55 -23.25 11.83
C LEU A 43 4.09 -21.93 12.47
N TYR A 44 4.62 -20.79 12.02
CA TYR A 44 4.22 -19.47 12.51
C TYR A 44 2.73 -19.20 12.26
N ARG A 45 2.23 -19.51 11.07
CA ARG A 45 0.80 -19.41 10.76
C ARG A 45 -0.05 -20.21 11.74
N ARG A 46 0.33 -21.45 12.06
CA ARG A 46 -0.40 -22.27 13.05
C ARG A 46 -0.38 -21.70 14.45
N ILE A 47 0.73 -21.08 14.86
CA ILE A 47 0.81 -20.39 16.16
C ILE A 47 -0.13 -19.18 16.15
N ILE A 48 -0.05 -18.33 15.13
CA ILE A 48 -0.90 -17.12 15.02
C ILE A 48 -2.38 -17.51 14.99
N GLU A 49 -2.77 -18.49 14.19
CA GLU A 49 -4.15 -19.00 14.11
C GLU A 49 -4.66 -19.51 15.47
N ARG A 50 -3.80 -20.12 16.30
CA ARG A 50 -4.16 -20.58 17.65
C ARG A 50 -4.51 -19.42 18.59
N TYR A 51 -3.88 -18.27 18.40
CA TYR A 51 -4.10 -17.06 19.21
C TYR A 51 -5.05 -16.06 18.55
N ARG A 52 -5.69 -16.42 17.42
CA ARG A 52 -6.59 -15.56 16.63
C ARG A 52 -7.54 -14.74 17.50
N GLU A 53 -8.37 -15.40 18.30
CA GLU A 53 -9.41 -14.73 19.09
C GLU A 53 -8.84 -13.69 20.06
N ILE A 54 -7.65 -13.94 20.60
CA ILE A 54 -6.98 -13.02 21.53
C ILE A 54 -6.43 -11.81 20.75
N ILE A 55 -5.82 -12.05 19.60
CA ILE A 55 -5.26 -11.00 18.73
C ILE A 55 -6.39 -10.13 18.19
N GLU A 56 -7.39 -10.71 17.53
CA GLU A 56 -8.49 -9.95 16.89
C GLU A 56 -9.32 -9.18 17.92
N LYS A 57 -9.49 -9.72 19.13
CA LYS A 57 -10.14 -8.98 20.22
C LYS A 57 -9.33 -7.77 20.69
N ALA A 58 -8.00 -7.87 20.72
CA ALA A 58 -7.11 -6.75 21.05
C ALA A 58 -7.05 -5.72 19.91
N GLU A 59 -7.26 -6.16 18.67
CA GLU A 59 -7.23 -5.32 17.46
C GLU A 59 -8.59 -4.76 17.06
N THR A 60 -9.66 -5.11 17.78
CA THR A 60 -10.97 -4.48 17.62
C THR A 60 -10.89 -3.01 18.03
N LYS A 61 -11.06 -2.09 17.08
CA LYS A 61 -11.01 -0.65 17.31
C LYS A 61 -12.41 -0.04 17.38
N THR A 62 -12.58 0.90 18.29
CA THR A 62 -13.70 1.85 18.31
C THR A 62 -13.55 2.89 17.19
N VAL A 63 -14.61 3.66 16.91
CA VAL A 63 -14.56 4.77 15.94
C VAL A 63 -13.43 5.76 16.24
N THR A 64 -13.23 6.11 17.52
CA THR A 64 -12.16 7.03 17.92
C THR A 64 -10.77 6.43 17.65
N GLU A 65 -10.60 5.13 17.89
CA GLU A 65 -9.35 4.44 17.62
C GLU A 65 -9.08 4.28 16.12
N LEU A 66 -10.10 4.03 15.29
CA LEU A 66 -9.96 4.02 13.82
C LEU A 66 -9.41 5.34 13.30
N ARG A 67 -9.92 6.47 13.81
CA ARG A 67 -9.43 7.80 13.44
C ARG A 67 -7.96 7.99 13.83
N SER A 68 -7.53 7.40 14.94
CA SER A 68 -6.14 7.49 15.42
C SER A 68 -5.13 6.73 14.55
N LEU A 69 -5.59 5.83 13.68
CA LEU A 69 -4.74 5.13 12.72
C LEU A 69 -4.21 6.06 11.63
N ILE A 70 -4.92 7.16 11.35
CA ILE A 70 -4.52 8.14 10.34
C ILE A 70 -3.59 9.15 11.00
N VAL A 71 -2.30 9.04 10.70
CA VAL A 71 -1.22 9.76 11.40
C VAL A 71 -0.42 10.65 10.44
N PRO A 72 -0.99 11.76 9.94
CA PRO A 72 -0.34 12.61 8.93
C PRO A 72 0.97 13.26 9.41
N ASN A 73 1.19 13.33 10.72
CA ASN A 73 2.38 13.93 11.34
C ASN A 73 3.43 12.89 11.77
N ASP A 74 3.22 11.60 11.47
CA ASP A 74 4.19 10.56 11.77
C ASP A 74 5.50 10.79 10.99
N PRO A 75 6.69 10.61 11.61
CA PRO A 75 7.97 10.85 10.94
C PRO A 75 8.17 10.07 9.63
N VAL A 76 7.66 8.84 9.53
CA VAL A 76 7.75 8.01 8.31
C VAL A 76 6.87 8.60 7.22
N ILE A 77 5.66 9.02 7.57
CA ILE A 77 4.74 9.69 6.64
C ILE A 77 5.31 11.02 6.13
N ILE A 78 5.88 11.83 7.02
CA ILE A 78 6.51 13.11 6.64
C ILE A 78 7.67 12.89 5.69
N LYS A 79 8.52 11.89 5.94
CA LYS A 79 9.63 11.54 5.06
C LYS A 79 9.14 11.13 3.66
N LEU A 80 8.15 10.24 3.60
CA LEU A 80 7.57 9.80 2.32
C LEU A 80 6.90 10.95 1.56
N LYS A 81 6.17 11.82 2.28
CA LYS A 81 5.60 13.04 1.71
C LYS A 81 6.70 13.90 1.10
N ASP A 82 7.79 14.16 1.81
CA ASP A 82 8.88 15.01 1.32
C ASP A 82 9.55 14.40 0.06
N GLU A 83 9.71 13.07 0.01
CA GLU A 83 10.20 12.35 -1.17
C GLU A 83 9.25 12.51 -2.38
N ILE A 84 7.93 12.33 -2.18
CA ILE A 84 6.92 12.52 -3.23
C ILE A 84 6.87 13.98 -3.71
N LEU A 85 7.02 14.94 -2.79
CA LEU A 85 6.92 16.37 -3.07
C LEU A 85 8.18 16.99 -3.66
N GLU A 86 9.31 16.28 -3.73
CA GLU A 86 10.59 16.81 -4.22
C GLU A 86 10.48 17.40 -5.63
N GLU A 87 9.75 16.74 -6.53
CA GLU A 87 9.54 17.20 -7.91
C GLU A 87 8.56 18.38 -8.05
N PHE A 88 7.84 18.72 -6.98
CA PHE A 88 6.83 19.78 -6.99
C PHE A 88 7.28 21.05 -6.29
N ARG A 89 8.57 21.20 -5.97
CA ARG A 89 9.09 22.34 -5.20
C ARG A 89 9.17 23.63 -6.06
N PRO A 90 8.65 24.78 -5.56
CA PRO A 90 7.87 24.94 -4.34
C PRO A 90 6.45 24.37 -4.48
N TYR A 91 6.03 23.57 -3.50
CA TYR A 91 4.72 22.94 -3.52
C TYR A 91 3.59 23.96 -3.34
N ILE A 92 2.60 23.93 -4.23
CA ILE A 92 1.40 24.77 -4.18
C ILE A 92 0.21 23.84 -4.31
N PHE A 93 -0.57 23.69 -3.24
CA PHE A 93 -1.70 22.75 -3.17
C PHE A 93 -2.62 22.83 -4.40
N SER A 94 -3.09 24.04 -4.74
CA SER A 94 -4.04 24.25 -5.85
C SER A 94 -3.52 23.88 -7.24
N LYS A 95 -2.20 23.76 -7.42
CA LYS A 95 -1.56 23.43 -8.70
C LYS A 95 -1.01 22.02 -8.75
N HIS A 96 -0.46 21.55 -7.63
CA HIS A 96 0.39 20.35 -7.60
C HIS A 96 -0.27 19.18 -6.87
N PHE A 97 -1.27 19.41 -6.01
CA PHE A 97 -1.82 18.36 -5.15
C PHE A 97 -2.36 17.16 -5.93
N GLU A 98 -3.14 17.35 -7.01
CA GLU A 98 -3.68 16.22 -7.76
C GLU A 98 -2.56 15.31 -8.31
N ALA A 99 -1.48 15.88 -8.83
CA ALA A 99 -0.35 15.13 -9.35
C ALA A 99 0.44 14.44 -8.21
N ALA A 100 0.64 15.13 -7.09
CA ALA A 100 1.29 14.56 -5.91
C ALA A 100 0.46 13.41 -5.30
N ALA A 101 -0.87 13.55 -5.24
CA ALA A 101 -1.79 12.54 -4.76
C ALA A 101 -1.76 11.27 -5.64
N ARG A 102 -1.65 11.43 -6.97
CA ARG A 102 -1.46 10.30 -7.89
C ARG A 102 -0.15 9.58 -7.66
N LYS A 103 0.95 10.30 -7.40
CA LYS A 103 2.22 9.66 -7.03
C LYS A 103 2.16 8.92 -5.70
N ALA A 104 1.49 9.49 -4.69
CA ALA A 104 1.27 8.82 -3.42
C ALA A 104 0.46 7.53 -3.61
N TYR A 105 -0.58 7.59 -4.44
CA TYR A 105 -1.38 6.44 -4.83
C TYR A 105 -0.56 5.37 -5.56
N GLU A 106 0.24 5.76 -6.55
CA GLU A 106 1.14 4.88 -7.30
C GLU A 106 2.15 4.20 -6.37
N PHE A 107 2.75 4.95 -5.44
CA PHE A 107 3.65 4.40 -4.43
C PHE A 107 2.95 3.30 -3.59
N VAL A 108 1.77 3.58 -3.03
CA VAL A 108 1.06 2.58 -2.22
C VAL A 108 0.63 1.38 -3.06
N LEU A 109 0.28 1.60 -4.33
CA LEU A 109 -0.17 0.53 -5.21
C LEU A 109 0.98 -0.38 -5.67
N GLU A 110 2.13 0.18 -6.03
CA GLU A 110 3.24 -0.53 -6.68
C GLU A 110 4.32 -0.98 -5.71
N GLU A 111 4.58 -0.21 -4.65
CA GLU A 111 5.66 -0.48 -3.69
C GLU A 111 5.16 -1.18 -2.42
N VAL A 112 3.85 -1.33 -2.21
CA VAL A 112 3.29 -2.07 -1.07
C VAL A 112 2.44 -3.21 -1.59
N ALA A 113 2.93 -4.44 -1.42
CA ALA A 113 2.22 -5.65 -1.79
C ALA A 113 0.91 -5.77 -0.99
N ASN A 114 -0.16 -6.20 -1.66
CA ASN A 114 -1.42 -6.50 -1.00
C ASN A 114 -1.33 -7.92 -0.41
N GLU A 115 -1.23 -8.02 0.91
CA GLU A 115 -1.04 -9.29 1.62
C GLU A 115 -2.08 -9.41 2.73
N GLU A 116 -2.87 -10.49 2.67
CA GLU A 116 -3.82 -10.80 3.73
C GLU A 116 -3.13 -11.53 4.88
N LEU A 117 -3.29 -10.98 6.08
CA LEU A 117 -2.85 -11.65 7.29
C LEU A 117 -3.84 -12.76 7.65
N PRO A 118 -3.36 -13.84 8.31
CA PRO A 118 -4.27 -14.88 8.76
C PRO A 118 -5.24 -14.39 9.84
N VAL A 119 -5.05 -13.21 10.43
CA VAL A 119 -5.89 -12.61 11.49
C VAL A 119 -6.05 -11.12 11.22
N ASP A 120 -7.13 -10.51 11.70
CA ASP A 120 -7.28 -9.05 11.65
C ASP A 120 -6.25 -8.38 12.56
N PHE A 121 -5.33 -7.63 11.96
CA PHE A 121 -4.24 -6.97 12.66
C PHE A 121 -3.86 -5.67 11.95
N TRP A 122 -3.73 -4.59 12.72
CA TRP A 122 -3.39 -3.27 12.18
C TRP A 122 -1.88 -3.08 12.18
N LEU A 123 -1.30 -2.78 11.02
CA LEU A 123 0.11 -2.44 10.92
C LEU A 123 0.35 -0.95 11.19
N GLU A 124 1.44 -0.63 11.88
CA GLU A 124 1.89 0.75 11.99
C GLU A 124 2.48 1.23 10.64
N PRO A 125 2.43 2.53 10.31
CA PRO A 125 3.00 3.04 9.06
C PRO A 125 4.47 2.67 8.87
N ARG A 126 5.24 2.61 9.96
CA ARG A 126 6.63 2.16 9.93
C ARG A 126 6.75 0.73 9.41
N ASP A 127 5.93 -0.18 9.94
CA ASP A 127 5.98 -1.59 9.57
C ASP A 127 5.57 -1.78 8.11
N ILE A 128 4.53 -1.08 7.64
CA ILE A 128 4.08 -1.14 6.24
C ILE A 128 5.22 -0.71 5.29
N VAL A 129 5.91 0.38 5.62
CA VAL A 129 6.98 0.94 4.77
C VAL A 129 8.25 0.09 4.82
N GLU A 130 8.56 -0.53 5.97
CA GLU A 130 9.70 -1.42 6.13
C GLU A 130 9.47 -2.77 5.44
N LEU A 131 8.29 -3.37 5.63
CA LEU A 131 7.94 -4.69 5.11
C LEU A 131 7.49 -4.65 3.65
N ARG A 132 7.04 -3.49 3.15
CA ARG A 132 6.47 -3.34 1.79
C ARG A 132 5.29 -4.26 1.53
N ALA A 133 4.50 -4.53 2.57
CA ALA A 133 3.33 -5.38 2.53
C ALA A 133 2.29 -4.87 3.54
N ALA A 134 1.01 -4.90 3.16
CA ALA A 134 -0.12 -4.59 4.03
C ALA A 134 -1.43 -5.10 3.42
N ASP A 135 -2.50 -5.16 4.22
CA ASP A 135 -3.84 -5.45 3.72
C ASP A 135 -4.50 -4.20 3.08
N GLU A 136 -5.71 -4.36 2.56
CA GLU A 136 -6.43 -3.26 1.90
C GLU A 136 -6.72 -2.07 2.81
N MET A 137 -7.01 -2.31 4.10
CA MET A 137 -7.31 -1.23 5.05
C MET A 137 -6.04 -0.49 5.44
N ASP A 138 -4.95 -1.19 5.75
CA ASP A 138 -3.66 -0.62 6.07
C ASP A 138 -3.15 0.25 4.91
N LYS A 139 -3.28 -0.23 3.66
CA LYS A 139 -2.93 0.56 2.47
C LYS A 139 -3.78 1.83 2.35
N ALA A 140 -5.08 1.75 2.62
CA ALA A 140 -5.95 2.93 2.60
C ALA A 140 -5.63 3.93 3.71
N VAL A 141 -5.33 3.45 4.93
CA VAL A 141 -4.91 4.29 6.06
C VAL A 141 -3.58 4.98 5.76
N LEU A 142 -2.60 4.26 5.19
CA LEU A 142 -1.32 4.83 4.77
C LEU A 142 -1.51 5.92 3.72
N LEU A 143 -2.28 5.63 2.67
CA LEU A 143 -2.58 6.59 1.60
C LEU A 143 -3.31 7.82 2.15
N CYS A 144 -4.33 7.63 2.99
CA CYS A 144 -5.05 8.73 3.61
C CYS A 144 -4.12 9.59 4.48
N SER A 145 -3.23 8.98 5.27
CA SER A 145 -2.23 9.69 6.08
C SER A 145 -1.30 10.54 5.21
N LEU A 146 -0.83 9.99 4.08
CA LEU A 146 -0.03 10.73 3.11
C LEU A 146 -0.78 11.93 2.53
N LEU A 147 -2.02 11.75 2.05
CA LEU A 147 -2.80 12.84 1.47
C LEU A 147 -3.11 13.94 2.49
N ARG A 148 -3.44 13.55 3.73
CA ARG A 148 -3.65 14.47 4.85
C ARG A 148 -2.38 15.25 5.18
N SER A 149 -1.20 14.62 5.12
CA SER A 149 0.09 15.30 5.31
C SER A 149 0.43 16.30 4.20
N MET A 150 -0.20 16.18 3.02
CA MET A 150 -0.10 17.11 1.88
C MET A 150 -1.18 18.22 1.91
N GLU A 151 -1.72 18.52 3.09
CA GLU A 151 -2.73 19.55 3.34
C GLU A 151 -4.12 19.26 2.73
N CYS A 152 -4.41 18.00 2.35
CA CYS A 152 -5.72 17.63 1.83
C CYS A 152 -6.70 17.39 2.97
N ASP A 153 -7.38 18.44 3.42
CA ASP A 153 -8.27 18.28 4.57
C ASP A 153 -9.43 17.31 4.32
N SER A 154 -9.89 17.22 3.08
CA SER A 154 -11.02 16.38 2.65
C SER A 154 -10.69 14.89 2.48
N ALA A 155 -9.43 14.47 2.61
CA ALA A 155 -9.06 13.07 2.45
C ALA A 155 -9.66 12.22 3.57
N LYS A 156 -10.34 11.13 3.19
CA LYS A 156 -10.98 10.16 4.08
C LYS A 156 -10.83 8.74 3.56
N VAL A 157 -10.66 7.79 4.48
CA VAL A 157 -10.85 6.36 4.20
C VAL A 157 -12.34 6.09 4.11
N ILE A 158 -12.78 5.31 3.13
CA ILE A 158 -14.18 4.91 2.93
C ILE A 158 -14.22 3.39 2.95
N VAL A 159 -15.07 2.84 3.81
CA VAL A 159 -15.19 1.40 4.01
C VAL A 159 -16.60 0.97 3.65
N GLU A 160 -16.70 -0.03 2.79
CA GLU A 160 -17.93 -0.75 2.52
C GLU A 160 -18.00 -2.00 3.41
N SER A 161 -18.89 -1.96 4.41
CA SER A 161 -19.13 -3.05 5.36
C SER A 161 -20.51 -3.64 5.12
N ASN A 162 -20.63 -4.64 4.24
CA ASN A 162 -21.74 -5.61 4.15
C ASN A 162 -21.58 -6.40 2.85
N GLY A 163 -20.75 -7.44 2.89
CA GLY A 163 -20.31 -8.22 1.72
C GLY A 163 -18.81 -8.46 1.78
N GLU A 164 -18.17 -8.51 0.61
CA GLU A 164 -16.72 -8.42 0.51
C GLU A 164 -16.29 -7.01 0.93
N ARG A 165 -15.46 -6.89 1.97
CA ARG A 165 -15.00 -5.61 2.49
C ARG A 165 -14.15 -4.96 1.39
N HIS A 166 -14.55 -3.77 0.95
CA HIS A 166 -13.75 -2.97 0.04
C HIS A 166 -13.44 -1.63 0.66
N VAL A 167 -12.23 -1.16 0.41
CA VAL A 167 -11.67 0.03 1.03
C VAL A 167 -11.19 1.00 -0.03
N PHE A 168 -11.58 2.26 0.13
CA PHE A 168 -11.19 3.33 -0.77
C PHE A 168 -10.63 4.50 0.02
N VAL A 169 -9.92 5.38 -0.69
CA VAL A 169 -9.56 6.71 -0.20
C VAL A 169 -10.21 7.74 -1.09
N GLY A 170 -11.02 8.60 -0.48
CA GLY A 170 -11.78 9.64 -1.14
C GLY A 170 -11.28 11.04 -0.78
N PHE A 171 -11.22 11.96 -1.75
CA PHE A 171 -10.86 13.37 -1.50
C PHE A 171 -11.38 14.32 -2.58
N SER A 172 -11.44 15.61 -2.25
CA SER A 172 -11.90 16.67 -3.16
C SER A 172 -10.77 17.61 -3.56
N VAL A 173 -10.73 17.99 -4.84
CA VAL A 173 -9.89 19.07 -5.39
C VAL A 173 -10.78 20.02 -6.18
N GLY A 174 -11.00 21.22 -5.64
CA GLY A 174 -11.95 22.17 -6.21
C GLY A 174 -13.38 21.60 -6.20
N LYS A 175 -13.97 21.40 -7.38
CA LYS A 175 -15.33 20.84 -7.54
C LYS A 175 -15.34 19.35 -7.91
N LYS A 176 -14.17 18.73 -7.94
CA LYS A 176 -13.98 17.36 -8.40
C LYS A 176 -13.64 16.48 -7.20
N TYR A 177 -14.33 15.35 -7.10
CA TYR A 177 -14.10 14.32 -6.11
C TYR A 177 -13.38 13.15 -6.77
N PHE A 178 -12.43 12.56 -6.06
CA PHE A 178 -11.67 11.39 -6.45
C PHE A 178 -11.91 10.28 -5.43
N LEU A 179 -12.08 9.07 -5.91
CA LEU A 179 -12.20 7.84 -5.14
C LEU A 179 -11.16 6.84 -5.67
N MET A 180 -10.19 6.49 -4.84
CA MET A 180 -9.05 5.65 -5.20
C MET A 180 -9.09 4.35 -4.42
N ASP A 181 -8.90 3.23 -5.12
CA ASP A 181 -8.74 1.90 -4.54
C ASP A 181 -7.25 1.56 -4.47
N PRO A 182 -6.62 1.61 -3.29
CA PRO A 182 -5.18 1.39 -3.14
C PRO A 182 -4.76 -0.08 -3.35
N ALA A 183 -5.71 -1.03 -3.39
CA ALA A 183 -5.44 -2.44 -3.61
C ALA A 183 -5.60 -2.87 -5.09
N HIS A 184 -6.56 -2.27 -5.82
CA HIS A 184 -6.99 -2.79 -7.15
C HIS A 184 -6.81 -1.83 -8.33
N ARG A 185 -5.90 -0.85 -8.27
CA ARG A 185 -5.59 0.07 -9.39
C ARG A 185 -6.83 0.76 -9.99
N THR A 186 -7.82 1.10 -9.15
CA THR A 186 -9.06 1.75 -9.60
C THR A 186 -9.12 3.19 -9.13
N ILE A 187 -9.37 4.12 -10.06
CA ILE A 187 -9.63 5.54 -9.76
C ILE A 187 -10.94 5.93 -10.42
N ILE A 188 -11.86 6.49 -9.63
CA ILE A 188 -13.13 7.05 -10.09
C ILE A 188 -13.15 8.53 -9.72
N ASP A 189 -13.57 9.38 -10.65
CA ASP A 189 -13.67 10.81 -10.40
C ASP A 189 -14.95 11.43 -10.98
N GLY A 190 -15.37 12.54 -10.39
CA GLY A 190 -16.61 13.23 -10.77
C GLY A 190 -17.13 14.15 -9.67
N ARG A 191 -18.44 14.37 -9.64
CA ARG A 191 -19.08 14.96 -8.45
C ARG A 191 -19.18 13.89 -7.38
N ARG A 192 -19.05 14.30 -6.12
CA ARG A 192 -19.01 13.36 -4.98
C ARG A 192 -20.25 12.46 -4.95
N GLU A 193 -21.42 13.06 -5.08
CA GLU A 193 -22.70 12.34 -5.03
C GLU A 193 -22.80 11.32 -6.17
N ASP A 194 -22.40 11.69 -7.38
CA ASP A 194 -22.43 10.80 -8.54
C ASP A 194 -21.45 9.63 -8.37
N VAL A 195 -20.24 9.90 -7.86
CA VAL A 195 -19.22 8.87 -7.61
C VAL A 195 -19.68 7.89 -6.53
N LEU A 196 -20.16 8.41 -5.39
CA LEU A 196 -20.64 7.60 -4.29
C LEU A 196 -21.89 6.80 -4.68
N MET A 197 -22.86 7.41 -5.38
CA MET A 197 -24.05 6.71 -5.86
C MET A 197 -23.70 5.62 -6.87
N LYS A 198 -22.80 5.89 -7.80
CA LYS A 198 -22.35 4.91 -8.80
C LYS A 198 -21.64 3.71 -8.16
N ARG A 199 -20.86 3.93 -7.09
CA ARG A 199 -20.09 2.87 -6.43
C ARG A 199 -20.91 2.13 -5.37
N PHE A 200 -21.69 2.86 -4.57
CA PHE A 200 -22.31 2.36 -3.34
C PHE A 200 -23.84 2.41 -3.35
N GLY A 201 -24.48 3.07 -4.32
CA GLY A 201 -25.92 3.32 -4.35
C GLY A 201 -26.83 2.11 -4.63
N GLY A 202 -26.32 0.89 -4.54
CA GLY A 202 -27.09 -0.34 -4.76
C GLY A 202 -26.97 -1.31 -3.58
N GLY A 203 -28.11 -1.74 -3.03
CA GLY A 203 -28.21 -2.77 -1.99
C GLY A 203 -28.16 -2.25 -0.54
N ASN A 204 -28.17 -3.18 0.42
CA ASN A 204 -28.09 -2.91 1.87
C ASN A 204 -26.62 -2.78 2.34
N LYS A 205 -25.83 -1.97 1.64
CA LYS A 205 -24.42 -1.74 1.98
C LYS A 205 -24.35 -0.74 3.13
N GLN A 206 -23.63 -1.07 4.22
CA GLN A 206 -23.23 -0.03 5.16
C GLN A 206 -21.93 0.56 4.64
N VAL A 207 -21.89 1.88 4.53
CA VAL A 207 -20.71 2.61 4.07
C VAL A 207 -20.44 3.72 5.06
N TYR A 208 -19.25 3.75 5.60
CA TYR A 208 -18.78 4.82 6.46
C TYR A 208 -17.46 5.37 5.96
N GLU A 209 -17.13 6.58 6.38
CA GLU A 209 -15.89 7.25 6.05
C GLU A 209 -15.27 7.91 7.26
N PHE A 210 -13.95 8.01 7.28
CA PHE A 210 -13.24 8.63 8.40
C PHE A 210 -11.89 9.21 8.02
N ASN A 211 -11.43 10.17 8.81
CA ASN A 211 -10.03 10.60 8.87
C ASN A 211 -9.62 10.87 10.33
N ASP A 212 -8.45 11.47 10.56
CA ASP A 212 -7.98 11.82 11.92
C ASP A 212 -8.94 12.77 12.67
N LYS A 213 -9.78 13.53 11.95
CA LYS A 213 -10.69 14.56 12.50
C LYS A 213 -12.16 14.17 12.51
N GLU A 214 -12.61 13.39 11.54
CA GLU A 214 -14.03 13.18 11.22
C GLU A 214 -14.36 11.69 11.06
N TYR A 215 -15.61 11.35 11.32
CA TYR A 215 -16.21 10.05 11.02
C TYR A 215 -17.67 10.29 10.62
N ASP A 216 -18.11 9.71 9.50
CA ASP A 216 -19.46 9.88 8.97
C ASP A 216 -19.98 8.55 8.40
N GLU A 217 -21.27 8.28 8.58
CA GLU A 217 -21.97 7.19 7.89
C GLU A 217 -22.61 7.74 6.60
N ILE A 218 -22.26 7.16 5.46
CA ILE A 218 -22.73 7.60 4.12
C ILE A 218 -24.03 6.88 3.76
N VAL A 219 -24.06 5.58 3.96
CA VAL A 219 -25.22 4.71 3.73
C VAL A 219 -25.31 3.77 4.92
N GLY A 220 -26.40 3.82 5.68
CA GLY A 220 -26.63 3.00 6.87
C GLY A 220 -28.11 2.69 6.96
N GLY A 221 -28.46 1.41 7.00
CA GLY A 221 -29.83 0.93 6.99
C GLY A 221 -30.66 1.36 8.20
N GLU A 222 -31.95 1.60 7.95
CA GLU A 222 -33.01 1.16 8.86
C GLU A 222 -33.20 -0.37 8.77
#